data_AF-A0A1Y5DPA8-F1
#
_entry.id   AF-A0A1Y5DPA8-F1
#
_cell.length_a   1.000
_cell.length_b   1.000
_cell.length_c   1.000
_cell.angle_alpha   90.00
_cell.angle_beta   90.00
_cell.angle_gamma   90.00
#
_symmetry.space_group_name_H-M   'P 1'
#
loop_
_entity.id
_entity.type
_entity.pdbx_description
1 polymer ?
#
loop_
_entity_poly.entity_id
_entity_poly.type
_entity_poly.pdbx_seq_one_letter_code
_entity_poly.pdbx_strand_id
1 'polypeptide(L)'
;MKKKSILNYLKSLYFNELVFAKQSGFEGVMIPINSDSELCYLESCSDNYLYDIAEESGWTNFAVINFVNNIENIFDLYEVA
;
A
#
# COMPACT_ATOMS: atom_id res chain seq x y z
N MET A 1 3.69 -13.40 11.30
CA MET A 1 4.88 -12.48 11.27
C MET A 1 4.49 -11.17 11.94
N LYS A 2 5.38 -10.52 12.70
CA LYS A 2 5.10 -9.16 13.22
C LYS A 2 4.88 -8.21 12.03
N LYS A 3 3.82 -7.38 12.01
CA LYS A 3 3.45 -6.48 10.87
C LYS A 3 4.67 -5.74 10.26
N LYS A 4 5.60 -5.30 11.10
CA LYS A 4 6.87 -4.67 10.72
C LYS A 4 7.79 -5.52 9.82
N SER A 5 7.80 -6.84 9.99
CA SER A 5 8.59 -7.76 9.16
C SER A 5 8.05 -7.87 7.74
N ILE A 6 6.72 -7.78 7.56
CA ILE A 6 6.08 -7.83 6.25
C ILE A 6 6.33 -6.51 5.52
N LEU A 7 6.14 -5.37 6.18
CA LEU A 7 6.43 -4.05 5.60
C LEU A 7 7.88 -3.94 5.11
N ASN A 8 8.86 -4.36 5.91
CA ASN A 8 10.26 -4.35 5.49
C ASN A 8 10.50 -5.25 4.27
N TYR A 9 9.90 -6.44 4.24
CA TYR A 9 10.00 -7.34 3.10
C TYR A 9 9.42 -6.71 1.82
N LEU A 10 8.22 -6.15 1.90
CA LEU A 10 7.56 -5.49 0.75
C LEU A 10 8.37 -4.28 0.25
N LYS A 11 8.92 -3.47 1.16
CA LYS A 11 9.77 -2.33 0.79
C LYS A 11 11.05 -2.76 0.08
N SER A 12 11.63 -3.88 0.47
CA SER A 12 12.81 -4.44 -0.20
C SER A 12 12.43 -5.07 -1.55
N LEU A 13 11.29 -5.76 -1.63
CA LEU A 13 10.81 -6.39 -2.85
C LEU A 13 10.48 -5.37 -3.94
N TYR A 14 9.79 -4.29 -3.58
CA TYR A 14 9.29 -3.26 -4.49
C TYR A 14 10.08 -1.95 -4.40
N PHE A 15 11.37 -2.04 -4.06
CA PHE A 15 12.20 -0.86 -3.82
C PHE A 15 12.22 0.09 -5.03
N ASN A 16 12.31 -0.46 -6.25
CA ASN A 16 12.40 0.34 -7.47
C ASN A 16 11.09 1.07 -7.78
N GLU A 17 9.96 0.40 -7.59
CA GLU A 17 8.61 0.93 -7.78
C GLU A 17 8.33 2.04 -6.76
N LEU A 18 8.79 1.87 -5.51
CA LEU A 18 8.67 2.89 -4.49
C LEU A 18 9.54 4.12 -4.80
N VAL A 19 10.76 3.93 -5.30
CA VAL A 19 11.62 5.03 -5.75
C VAL A 19 10.98 5.76 -6.94
N PHE A 20 10.50 5.02 -7.92
CA PHE A 20 9.80 5.56 -9.09
C PHE A 20 8.57 6.37 -8.69
N ALA A 21 7.71 5.82 -7.83
CA ALA A 21 6.49 6.47 -7.39
C ALA A 21 6.81 7.81 -6.70
N LYS A 22 7.78 7.79 -5.79
CA LYS A 22 8.22 8.99 -5.07
C LYS A 22 8.82 10.04 -6.01
N GLN A 23 9.63 9.64 -6.99
CA GLN A 23 10.24 10.56 -7.95
C GLN A 23 9.24 11.14 -8.95
N SER A 24 8.16 10.41 -9.22
CA SER A 24 7.08 10.81 -10.13
C SER A 24 6.02 11.69 -9.46
N GLY A 25 6.13 11.93 -8.15
CA GLY A 25 5.25 12.84 -7.41
C GLY A 25 3.98 12.21 -6.86
N PHE A 26 3.87 10.87 -6.83
CA PHE A 26 2.77 10.19 -6.16
C PHE A 26 2.86 10.39 -4.63
N GLU A 27 1.71 10.41 -3.97
CA GLU A 27 1.62 10.51 -2.51
C GLU A 27 1.96 9.19 -1.81
N GLY A 28 1.75 8.06 -2.48
CA GLY A 28 2.04 6.75 -1.89
C GLY A 28 1.88 5.58 -2.86
N VAL A 29 2.00 4.37 -2.32
CA VAL A 29 1.79 3.11 -3.04
C VAL A 29 0.98 2.16 -2.18
N MET A 30 -0.04 1.53 -2.75
CA MET A 30 -0.70 0.36 -2.18
C MET A 30 -0.09 -0.92 -2.75
N ILE A 31 0.25 -1.86 -1.87
CA ILE A 31 0.87 -3.13 -2.21
C ILE A 31 -0.04 -4.26 -1.70
N PRO A 32 -0.62 -5.09 -2.57
CA PRO A 32 -1.40 -6.23 -2.14
C PRO A 32 -0.49 -7.28 -1.47
N ILE A 33 -0.94 -7.85 -0.34
CA ILE A 33 -0.10 -8.78 0.46
C ILE A 33 -0.31 -10.25 0.04
N ASN A 34 -1.51 -10.59 -0.43
CA ASN A 34 -1.89 -11.96 -0.80
C ASN A 34 -2.59 -12.02 -2.18
N SER A 35 -2.22 -11.12 -3.09
CA SER A 35 -2.74 -11.12 -4.46
C SER A 35 -1.58 -11.03 -5.44
N ASP A 36 -1.73 -11.69 -6.59
CA ASP A 36 -0.82 -11.52 -7.74
C ASP A 36 -1.12 -10.22 -8.52
N SER A 37 -2.00 -9.36 -7.98
CA SER A 37 -2.30 -8.05 -8.55
C SER A 37 -1.08 -7.13 -8.55
N GLU A 38 -1.06 -6.23 -9.53
CA GLU A 38 -0.07 -5.15 -9.60
C GLU A 38 -0.25 -4.16 -8.44
N LEU A 39 0.83 -3.45 -8.11
CA LEU A 39 0.79 -2.38 -7.12
C LEU A 39 0.06 -1.14 -7.67
N CYS A 40 -0.59 -0.39 -6.78
CA CYS A 40 -1.34 0.80 -7.13
C CYS A 40 -0.58 2.06 -6.70
N TYR A 41 -0.29 2.96 -7.64
CA TYR A 41 0.29 4.27 -7.36
C TYR A 41 -0.81 5.24 -6.95
N LEU A 42 -0.59 5.96 -5.84
CA LEU A 42 -1.60 6.80 -5.24
C LEU A 42 -1.33 8.27 -5.50
N GLU A 43 -2.29 8.95 -6.14
CA GLU A 43 -2.31 10.41 -6.24
C GLU A 43 -2.80 11.06 -4.93
N SER A 44 -3.52 10.32 -4.09
CA SER A 44 -4.02 10.72 -2.78
C SER A 44 -3.93 9.55 -1.80
N CYS A 45 -3.56 9.80 -0.55
CA CYS A 45 -3.57 8.78 0.51
C CYS A 45 -4.72 8.97 1.53
N SER A 46 -5.87 9.48 1.12
CA SER A 46 -7.05 9.57 1.99
C SER A 46 -7.68 8.19 2.23
N ASP A 47 -8.13 7.93 3.46
CA ASP A 47 -8.66 6.61 3.85
C ASP A 47 -9.79 6.12 2.92
N ASN A 48 -10.77 6.97 2.61
CA ASN A 48 -11.87 6.62 1.70
C ASN A 48 -11.36 6.14 0.34
N TYR A 49 -10.38 6.85 -0.23
CA TYR A 49 -9.83 6.51 -1.54
C TYR A 49 -9.05 5.19 -1.52
N LEU A 50 -8.34 4.91 -0.43
CA LEU A 50 -7.64 3.63 -0.24
C LEU A 50 -8.63 2.46 -0.16
N TYR A 51 -9.72 2.63 0.57
CA TYR A 51 -10.75 1.59 0.70
C TYR A 51 -11.51 1.37 -0.61
N ASP A 52 -11.85 2.43 -1.35
CA ASP A 52 -12.49 2.34 -2.66
C ASP A 52 -11.63 1.54 -3.64
N ILE A 53 -10.32 1.85 -3.74
CA ILE A 53 -9.39 1.10 -4.61
C ILE A 53 -9.34 -0.38 -4.20
N ALA A 54 -9.26 -0.66 -2.91
CA ALA A 54 -9.13 -2.02 -2.42
C ALA A 54 -10.42 -2.84 -2.67
N GLU A 55 -11.60 -2.24 -2.51
CA GLU A 55 -12.89 -2.87 -2.84
C GLU A 55 -13.01 -3.15 -4.35
N GLU A 56 -12.75 -2.14 -5.19
CA GLU A 56 -12.79 -2.28 -6.66
C GLU A 56 -11.79 -3.33 -7.18
N SER A 57 -10.64 -3.45 -6.50
CA SER A 57 -9.58 -4.42 -6.84
C SER A 57 -9.79 -5.80 -6.21
N GLY A 58 -10.82 -5.97 -5.37
CA GLY A 58 -11.06 -7.20 -4.61
C GLY A 58 -9.95 -7.55 -3.62
N TRP A 59 -9.19 -6.56 -3.18
CA TRP A 59 -8.08 -6.76 -2.25
C TRP A 59 -8.60 -6.87 -0.84
N THR A 60 -8.19 -7.90 -0.11
CA THR A 60 -8.59 -8.06 1.29
C THR A 60 -7.54 -7.50 2.25
N ASN A 61 -6.27 -7.49 1.81
CA ASN A 61 -5.10 -7.17 2.62
C ASN A 61 -4.07 -6.41 1.78
N PHE A 62 -3.71 -5.21 2.21
CA PHE A 62 -2.77 -4.35 1.50
C PHE A 62 -1.90 -3.54 2.45
N ALA A 63 -0.66 -3.28 2.06
CA ALA A 63 0.20 -2.32 2.71
C ALA A 63 0.08 -0.97 2.00
N VAL A 64 0.12 0.11 2.77
CA VAL A 64 0.22 1.47 2.23
C VAL A 64 1.54 2.07 2.69
N ILE A 65 2.29 2.60 1.72
CA ILE A 65 3.50 3.40 1.97
C ILE A 65 3.19 4.82 1.50
N ASN A 66 2.90 5.70 2.44
CA ASN A 66 2.62 7.12 2.19
C ASN A 66 3.91 7.94 2.35
N PHE A 67 4.33 8.59 1.27
CA PHE A 67 5.55 9.39 1.20
C PHE A 67 5.39 10.81 1.77
N VAL A 68 4.18 11.35 1.80
CA VAL A 68 3.88 12.71 2.28
C VAL A 68 3.80 12.75 3.79
N ASN A 69 3.03 11.84 4.39
CA ASN A 69 2.78 11.79 5.83
C ASN A 69 3.70 10.80 6.56
N ASN A 70 4.60 10.10 5.85
CA ASN A 70 5.46 9.03 6.38
C ASN A 70 4.67 7.93 7.11
N ILE A 71 3.47 7.61 6.64
CA ILE A 71 2.64 6.55 7.19
C ILE A 71 2.96 5.26 6.44
N GLU A 72 3.34 4.22 7.19
CA GLU A 72 3.58 2.88 6.67
C GLU A 72 2.75 1.90 7.50
N ASN A 73 1.71 1.32 6.90
CA ASN A 73 0.81 0.43 7.63
C ASN A 73 0.27 -0.71 6.76
N ILE A 74 -0.23 -1.74 7.41
CA ILE A 74 -0.94 -2.86 6.79
C ILE A 74 -2.41 -2.76 7.18
N PHE A 75 -3.28 -2.75 6.18
CA PHE A 75 -4.72 -2.71 6.30
C PHE A 75 -5.29 -4.06 5.91
N ASP A 76 -6.27 -4.50 6.70
CA ASP A 76 -7.15 -5.62 6.39
C ASP A 76 -8.56 -5.05 6.28
N LEU A 77 -9.18 -5.20 5.12
CA LEU A 77 -10.52 -4.68 4.83
C LEU A 77 -11.61 -5.35 5.70
N TYR A 78 -11.34 -6.56 6.19
CA TYR A 78 -12.25 -7.33 7.02
C TYR A 78 -11.88 -7.32 8.51
N GLU A 79 -10.75 -6.71 8.91
CA GLU A 79 -10.53 -6.27 10.31
C GLU A 79 -11.34 -4.97 10.56
N VAL A 80 -12.66 -5.06 10.47
CA VAL A 80 -13.55 -4.05 11.07
C VAL A 80 -13.82 -4.51 12.51
N ALA A 81 -13.65 -3.57 13.44
CA ALA A 81 -13.72 -3.70 14.90
C ALA A 81 -14.90 -4.51 15.47
#